data_AF-A0A7W8VXC4-F1
#
_entry.id   AF-A0A7W8VXC4-F1
#
_cell.length_a   1.000
_cell.length_b   1.000
_cell.length_c   1.000
_cell.angle_alpha   90.00
_cell.angle_beta   90.00
_cell.angle_gamma   90.00
#
_symmetry.space_group_name_H-M   'P 1'
#
loop_
_entity.id
_entity.type
_entity.pdbx_description
1 polymer ?
#
loop_
_entity_poly.entity_id
_entity_poly.type
_entity_poly.pdbx_seq_one_letter_code
_entity_poly.pdbx_strand_id
1 'polypeptide(L)'
;MTPRFAPYDLRNTKIAFEQEIIENGNWKLVMENNRECYHCQATHPELTASFLPEDFGFCPENLSEESLRALEDYKTRNAACQTSWERDGFIGEAVEWLDEDAVTQFRAQQLGIAGEGESQTISTRVASTKLFGNLTRRDLGDQHLWTHNSWTHVMSDHAVISYIIPVAPDKTLVRTKWLVHADAVEGADYNLKNLTEVWIATNTQDKHLVEITHEGTQDPAYVPGVFSPFTEAYVDQFSRWYAVRLSAHGI
;
A
#
# COMPACT_ATOMS: atom_id res chain seq x y z
N MET A 1 -15.38 -0.93 -8.73
CA MET A 1 -14.13 -0.15 -8.83
C MET A 1 -14.31 1.22 -9.46
N THR A 2 -14.87 1.34 -10.67
CA THR A 2 -14.95 2.64 -11.39
C THR A 2 -15.40 3.84 -10.56
N PRO A 3 -16.48 3.78 -9.74
CA PRO A 3 -16.91 4.96 -8.98
C PRO A 3 -15.88 5.47 -7.95
N ARG A 4 -15.04 4.59 -7.40
CA ARG A 4 -13.99 4.94 -6.43
C ARG A 4 -12.87 5.76 -7.06
N PHE A 5 -12.52 5.45 -8.31
CA PHE A 5 -11.39 6.08 -9.00
C PHE A 5 -11.80 7.19 -9.96
N ALA A 6 -13.09 7.30 -10.29
CA ALA A 6 -13.58 8.31 -11.22
C ALA A 6 -13.21 9.77 -10.84
N PRO A 7 -13.26 10.19 -9.56
CA PRO A 7 -12.92 11.57 -9.18
C PRO A 7 -11.46 11.97 -9.47
N TYR A 8 -10.54 10.99 -9.49
CA TYR A 8 -9.11 11.22 -9.69
C TYR A 8 -8.69 11.30 -11.16
N ASP A 9 -9.63 11.12 -12.11
CA ASP A 9 -9.39 11.23 -13.56
C ASP A 9 -8.03 10.67 -14.03
N LEU A 10 -7.72 9.43 -13.62
CA LEU A 10 -6.38 8.85 -13.82
C LEU A 10 -5.99 8.71 -15.31
N ARG A 11 -6.95 8.86 -16.23
CA ARG A 11 -6.71 8.90 -17.68
C ARG A 11 -6.04 10.19 -18.15
N ASN A 12 -6.16 11.28 -17.39
CA ASN A 12 -5.55 12.57 -17.67
C ASN A 12 -4.31 12.82 -16.79
N THR A 13 -3.43 11.82 -16.75
CA THR A 13 -2.20 11.84 -15.95
C THR A 13 -0.98 11.61 -16.82
N LYS A 14 0.19 11.91 -16.28
CA LYS A 14 1.48 11.52 -16.85
C LYS A 14 2.35 10.85 -15.80
N ILE A 15 3.28 10.02 -16.26
CA ILE A 15 4.33 9.46 -15.41
C ILE A 15 5.33 10.58 -15.12
N ALA A 16 5.40 11.01 -13.86
CA ALA A 16 6.44 11.92 -13.38
C ALA A 16 7.75 11.18 -13.10
N PHE A 17 7.64 9.95 -12.57
CA PHE A 17 8.79 9.12 -12.24
C PHE A 17 8.45 7.64 -12.37
N GLU A 18 9.45 6.84 -12.73
CA GLU A 18 9.36 5.39 -12.77
C GLU A 18 10.61 4.80 -12.12
N GLN A 19 10.41 3.84 -11.23
CA GLN A 19 11.46 3.08 -10.57
C GLN A 19 11.29 1.59 -10.91
N GLU A 20 12.41 0.96 -11.22
CA GLU A 20 12.51 -0.48 -11.35
C GLU A 20 13.57 -1.00 -10.37
N ILE A 21 13.18 -1.95 -9.53
CA ILE A 21 14.09 -2.66 -8.64
C ILE A 21 13.99 -4.16 -8.88
N ILE A 22 15.14 -4.83 -8.91
CA ILE A 22 15.18 -6.30 -8.84
C ILE A 22 15.34 -6.66 -7.38
N GLU A 23 14.38 -7.34 -6.80
CA GLU A 23 14.49 -7.96 -5.49
C GLU A 23 15.00 -9.39 -5.68
N ASN A 24 16.11 -9.75 -5.02
CA ASN A 24 16.64 -11.12 -5.05
C ASN A 24 15.83 -12.02 -4.11
N GLY A 25 14.55 -12.16 -4.41
CA GLY A 25 13.63 -13.06 -3.74
C GLY A 25 12.50 -13.51 -4.64
N ASN A 26 11.88 -14.61 -4.22
CA ASN A 26 10.71 -15.16 -4.91
C ASN A 26 9.54 -14.16 -4.88
N TRP A 27 8.79 -14.09 -5.98
CA TRP A 27 7.67 -13.15 -6.12
C TRP A 27 6.60 -13.28 -5.03
N LYS A 28 6.43 -14.48 -4.45
CA LYS A 28 5.51 -14.69 -3.34
C LYS A 28 5.96 -13.96 -2.09
N LEU A 29 7.25 -13.95 -1.77
CA LEU A 29 7.79 -13.23 -0.63
C LEU A 29 7.59 -11.71 -0.77
N VAL A 30 7.67 -11.18 -1.99
CA VAL A 30 7.34 -9.76 -2.28
C VAL A 30 5.88 -9.47 -1.95
N MET A 31 4.98 -10.38 -2.34
CA MET A 31 3.55 -10.23 -2.04
C MET A 31 3.24 -10.45 -0.56
N GLU A 32 3.89 -11.40 0.10
CA GLU A 32 3.74 -11.66 1.53
C GLU A 32 4.17 -10.43 2.34
N ASN A 33 5.35 -9.85 2.04
CA ASN A 33 5.82 -8.59 2.64
C ASN A 33 4.83 -7.44 2.39
N ASN A 34 4.26 -7.33 1.18
CA ASN A 34 3.29 -6.28 0.88
C ASN A 34 1.94 -6.42 1.63
N ARG A 35 1.58 -7.62 2.11
CA ARG A 35 0.24 -7.91 2.66
C ARG A 35 0.16 -7.80 4.17
N GLU A 36 1.21 -7.34 4.82
CA GLU A 36 1.22 -7.06 6.24
C GLU A 36 1.93 -5.74 6.52
N CYS A 37 1.73 -5.23 7.72
CA CYS A 37 2.46 -4.06 8.23
C CYS A 37 3.13 -4.36 9.57
N TYR A 38 3.35 -5.63 9.88
CA TYR A 38 4.01 -6.09 11.09
C TYR A 38 5.46 -5.62 11.15
N HIS A 39 6.18 -5.57 10.01
CA HIS A 39 7.54 -5.03 9.93
C HIS A 39 7.61 -3.49 9.88
N CYS A 40 6.49 -2.80 9.61
CA CYS A 40 6.51 -1.39 9.21
C CYS A 40 7.08 -0.46 10.28
N GLN A 41 6.66 -0.61 11.54
CA GLN A 41 7.10 0.28 12.62
C GLN A 41 8.62 0.24 12.84
N ALA A 42 9.25 -0.92 12.62
CA ALA A 42 10.68 -1.10 12.80
C ALA A 42 11.50 -0.72 11.55
N THR A 43 10.89 -0.69 10.37
CA THR A 43 11.63 -0.68 9.09
C THR A 43 11.41 0.60 8.27
N HIS A 44 10.24 1.23 8.35
CA HIS A 44 9.87 2.33 7.45
C HIS A 44 9.66 3.68 8.17
N PRO A 45 10.73 4.38 8.57
CA PRO A 45 10.59 5.68 9.22
C PRO A 45 9.96 6.75 8.32
N GLU A 46 10.15 6.67 6.99
CA GLU A 46 9.52 7.60 6.05
C GLU A 46 8.03 7.31 5.84
N LEU A 47 7.65 6.03 5.71
CA LEU A 47 6.26 5.64 5.45
C LEU A 47 5.37 5.86 6.67
N THR A 48 5.87 5.50 7.86
CA THR A 48 5.13 5.61 9.13
C THR A 48 4.83 7.05 9.54
N ALA A 49 5.42 8.04 8.86
CA ALA A 49 5.01 9.45 8.99
C ALA A 49 3.60 9.72 8.47
N SER A 50 3.09 8.91 7.52
CA SER A 50 1.83 9.13 6.81
C SER A 50 0.91 7.92 6.80
N PHE A 51 1.46 6.70 6.81
CA PHE A 51 0.72 5.45 6.73
C PHE A 51 0.42 4.89 8.11
N LEU A 52 -0.81 4.38 8.27
CA LEU A 52 -1.34 3.92 9.54
C LEU A 52 -1.53 2.39 9.48
N PRO A 53 -0.66 1.59 10.13
CA PRO A 53 -0.68 0.13 10.01
C PRO A 53 -1.92 -0.53 10.63
N GLU A 54 -2.61 0.16 11.53
CA GLU A 54 -3.76 -0.36 12.27
C GLU A 54 -4.95 -0.74 11.38
N ASP A 55 -5.04 -0.21 10.15
CA ASP A 55 -6.05 -0.59 9.16
C ASP A 55 -5.86 -2.02 8.60
N PHE A 56 -4.68 -2.62 8.77
CA PHE A 56 -4.33 -3.94 8.23
C PHE A 56 -4.18 -5.03 9.29
N GLY A 57 -4.34 -4.66 10.56
CA GLY A 57 -4.27 -5.56 11.69
C GLY A 57 -3.37 -5.02 12.79
N PHE A 58 -3.73 -5.31 14.03
CA PHE A 58 -2.90 -5.02 15.20
C PHE A 58 -3.17 -6.08 16.27
N CYS A 59 -2.17 -6.35 17.11
CA CYS A 59 -2.36 -7.20 18.27
C CYS A 59 -3.02 -6.40 19.40
N PRO A 60 -4.23 -6.75 19.85
CA PRO A 60 -4.90 -6.04 20.94
C PRO A 60 -4.38 -6.44 22.32
N GLU A 61 -3.54 -7.47 22.41
CA GLU A 61 -3.07 -8.02 23.67
C GLU A 61 -1.94 -7.16 24.26
N ASN A 62 -1.93 -7.02 25.59
CA ASN A 62 -0.89 -6.33 26.36
C ASN A 62 -0.65 -4.86 25.96
N LEU A 63 -1.64 -4.20 25.36
CA LEU A 63 -1.57 -2.77 25.07
C LEU A 63 -1.49 -1.96 26.36
N SER A 64 -0.56 -1.01 26.39
CA SER A 64 -0.50 -0.02 27.47
C SER A 64 -1.73 0.89 27.43
N GLU A 65 -2.04 1.57 28.54
CA GLU A 65 -3.13 2.57 28.54
C GLU A 65 -2.91 3.68 27.50
N GLU A 66 -1.65 4.04 27.25
CA GLU A 66 -1.29 5.03 26.23
C GLU A 66 -1.61 4.51 24.82
N SER A 67 -1.26 3.25 24.54
CA SER A 67 -1.54 2.60 23.26
C SER A 67 -3.05 2.45 23.01
N LEU A 68 -3.83 2.16 24.05
CA LEU A 68 -5.29 2.10 23.96
C LEU A 68 -5.91 3.45 23.63
N ARG A 69 -5.41 4.54 24.25
CA ARG A 69 -5.87 5.90 23.95
C ARG A 69 -5.51 6.30 22.52
N ALA A 70 -4.27 6.03 22.09
CA ALA A 70 -3.83 6.31 20.73
C ALA A 70 -4.69 5.57 19.69
N LEU A 71 -5.06 4.31 19.96
CA LEU A 71 -5.95 3.53 19.09
C LEU A 71 -7.38 4.10 19.05
N GLU A 72 -7.91 4.58 20.16
CA GLU A 72 -9.24 5.19 20.20
C GLU A 72 -9.26 6.55 19.47
N ASP A 73 -8.22 7.36 19.67
CA ASP A 73 -8.03 8.63 18.97
C ASP A 73 -7.90 8.40 17.46
N TYR A 74 -7.17 7.34 17.07
CA TYR A 74 -7.06 6.88 15.68
C TYR A 74 -8.42 6.52 15.08
N LYS A 75 -9.18 5.64 15.75
CA LYS A 75 -10.51 5.22 15.29
C LYS A 75 -11.47 6.40 15.15
N THR A 76 -11.46 7.30 16.12
CA THR A 76 -12.30 8.51 16.11
C THR A 76 -11.96 9.40 14.93
N ARG A 77 -10.66 9.63 14.67
CA ARG A 77 -10.20 10.44 13.54
C ARG A 77 -10.58 9.81 12.21
N ASN A 78 -10.32 8.51 12.04
CA ASN A 78 -10.64 7.79 10.81
C ASN A 78 -12.15 7.79 10.53
N ALA A 79 -12.99 7.57 11.54
CA ALA A 79 -14.44 7.65 11.39
C ALA A 79 -14.92 9.05 10.98
N ALA A 80 -14.32 10.10 11.55
CA ALA A 80 -14.63 11.48 11.19
C ALA A 80 -14.20 11.81 9.74
N CYS A 81 -13.02 11.35 9.32
CA CYS A 81 -12.53 11.48 7.94
C CYS A 81 -13.48 10.77 6.96
N GLN A 82 -13.82 9.50 7.21
CA GLN A 82 -14.74 8.74 6.35
C GLN A 82 -16.10 9.43 6.21
N THR A 83 -16.71 9.82 7.33
CA THR A 83 -17.99 10.56 7.32
C THR A 83 -17.90 11.86 6.50
N SER A 84 -16.77 12.57 6.62
CA SER A 84 -16.53 13.81 5.87
C SER A 84 -16.37 13.57 4.37
N TRP A 85 -15.73 12.48 3.96
CA TRP A 85 -15.56 12.10 2.56
C TRP A 85 -16.87 11.59 1.94
N GLU A 86 -17.64 10.78 2.66
CA GLU A 86 -18.93 10.26 2.22
C GLU A 86 -19.94 11.38 1.96
N ARG A 87 -19.96 12.42 2.80
CA ARG A 87 -20.80 13.62 2.59
C ARG A 87 -20.48 14.31 1.26
N ASP A 88 -19.22 14.25 0.83
CA ASP A 88 -18.74 14.84 -0.41
C ASP A 88 -18.83 13.85 -1.60
N GLY A 89 -19.40 12.65 -1.38
CA GLY A 89 -19.68 11.66 -2.42
C GLY A 89 -18.54 10.67 -2.71
N PHE A 90 -17.50 10.63 -1.87
CA PHE A 90 -16.44 9.63 -1.98
C PHE A 90 -16.85 8.30 -1.34
N ILE A 91 -16.33 7.20 -1.86
CA ILE A 91 -16.68 5.85 -1.41
C ILE A 91 -15.49 5.27 -0.65
N GLY A 92 -15.57 5.32 0.69
CA GLY A 92 -14.46 4.96 1.57
C GLY A 92 -14.46 3.54 2.11
N GLU A 93 -15.63 2.91 2.21
CA GLU A 93 -15.81 1.57 2.80
C GLU A 93 -14.89 0.51 2.15
N ALA A 94 -14.46 -0.50 2.90
CA ALA A 94 -13.68 -1.60 2.34
C ALA A 94 -14.56 -2.47 1.43
N VAL A 95 -14.01 -2.89 0.30
CA VAL A 95 -14.58 -3.92 -0.56
C VAL A 95 -13.49 -4.93 -0.92
N GLU A 96 -13.80 -6.20 -0.74
CA GLU A 96 -12.86 -7.29 -0.83
C GLU A 96 -13.42 -8.41 -1.70
N TRP A 97 -12.56 -8.96 -2.55
CA TRP A 97 -12.77 -10.22 -3.23
C TRP A 97 -11.48 -11.00 -3.06
N LEU A 98 -11.30 -11.61 -1.90
CA LEU A 98 -10.02 -12.18 -1.47
C LEU A 98 -10.11 -13.68 -1.15
N ASP A 99 -11.27 -14.30 -1.39
CA ASP A 99 -11.50 -15.72 -1.11
C ASP A 99 -10.70 -16.64 -2.04
N GLU A 100 -10.59 -17.91 -1.66
CA GLU A 100 -9.78 -18.91 -2.36
C GLU A 100 -10.27 -19.21 -3.78
N ASP A 101 -11.57 -19.04 -4.04
CA ASP A 101 -12.18 -19.22 -5.37
C ASP A 101 -12.04 -17.99 -6.28
N ALA A 102 -11.53 -16.88 -5.76
CA ALA A 102 -11.27 -15.66 -6.53
C ALA A 102 -10.19 -15.91 -7.60
N VAL A 103 -10.59 -15.94 -8.87
CA VAL A 103 -9.62 -16.02 -9.99
C VAL A 103 -8.73 -14.77 -10.06
N THR A 104 -9.30 -13.61 -9.70
CA THR A 104 -8.63 -12.29 -9.63
C THR A 104 -9.01 -11.59 -8.33
N GLN A 105 -8.19 -11.67 -7.28
CA GLN A 105 -8.36 -11.00 -6.01
C GLN A 105 -8.15 -9.50 -6.17
N PHE A 106 -8.93 -8.77 -5.38
CA PHE A 106 -8.70 -7.36 -5.15
C PHE A 106 -9.23 -6.94 -3.78
N ARG A 107 -8.68 -5.85 -3.26
CA ARG A 107 -9.25 -5.08 -2.16
C ARG A 107 -9.16 -3.61 -2.49
N ALA A 108 -10.19 -2.84 -2.18
CA ALA A 108 -10.11 -1.40 -2.21
C ALA A 108 -10.73 -0.79 -0.96
N GLN A 109 -10.12 0.27 -0.45
CA GLN A 109 -10.60 1.06 0.68
C GLN A 109 -10.03 2.48 0.58
N GLN A 110 -10.70 3.48 1.14
CA GLN A 110 -10.08 4.79 1.35
C GLN A 110 -9.54 4.86 2.78
N LEU A 111 -8.21 4.99 2.89
CA LEU A 111 -7.48 4.93 4.15
C LEU A 111 -7.13 6.34 4.64
N GLY A 112 -7.10 6.50 5.97
CA GLY A 112 -6.63 7.72 6.60
C GLY A 112 -5.13 7.92 6.38
N ILE A 113 -4.70 9.18 6.27
CA ILE A 113 -3.29 9.56 6.30
C ILE A 113 -3.03 10.32 7.61
N ALA A 114 -1.90 10.05 8.26
CA ALA A 114 -1.50 10.74 9.49
C ALA A 114 -1.14 12.22 9.23
N GLY A 115 -0.94 12.99 10.31
CA GLY A 115 -0.56 14.39 10.21
C GLY A 115 -1.64 15.26 9.55
N GLU A 116 -1.28 15.96 8.48
CA GLU A 116 -2.18 16.81 7.68
C GLU A 116 -3.18 16.01 6.84
N GLY A 117 -2.98 14.70 6.69
CA GLY A 117 -3.94 13.80 6.05
C GLY A 117 -4.07 13.96 4.53
N GLU A 118 -3.15 14.67 3.88
CA GLU A 118 -3.27 14.99 2.45
C GLU A 118 -2.58 13.98 1.55
N SER A 119 -1.34 13.59 1.86
CA SER A 119 -0.56 12.72 0.96
C SER A 119 0.59 11.99 1.66
N GLN A 120 1.12 10.95 1.01
CA GLN A 120 2.24 10.15 1.50
C GLN A 120 3.58 10.86 1.23
N THR A 121 3.76 12.00 1.88
CA THR A 121 5.02 12.76 1.92
C THR A 121 5.50 12.85 3.37
N ILE A 122 6.78 13.16 3.58
CA ILE A 122 7.32 13.40 4.93
C ILE A 122 6.54 14.49 5.67
N SER A 123 6.06 15.50 4.94
CA SER A 123 5.27 16.59 5.51
C SER A 123 3.79 16.26 5.71
N THR A 124 3.33 15.11 5.19
CA THR A 124 1.91 14.69 5.09
C THR A 124 1.00 15.61 4.26
N ARG A 125 1.57 16.66 3.65
CA ARG A 125 0.91 17.55 2.68
C ARG A 125 1.04 17.01 1.25
N VAL A 126 0.23 17.52 0.34
CA VAL A 126 0.31 17.19 -1.10
C VAL A 126 1.72 17.38 -1.67
N ALA A 127 2.15 16.43 -2.51
CA ALA A 127 3.40 16.51 -3.27
C ALA A 127 3.25 17.39 -4.52
N SER A 128 2.06 17.41 -5.12
CA SER A 128 1.69 18.27 -6.25
C SER A 128 0.60 19.26 -5.84
N THR A 129 0.82 20.56 -6.10
CA THR A 129 -0.23 21.57 -5.90
C THR A 129 -1.32 21.51 -6.97
N LYS A 130 -1.03 20.88 -8.11
CA LYS A 130 -2.00 20.58 -9.16
C LYS A 130 -2.61 19.20 -8.90
N LEU A 131 -3.82 19.22 -8.34
CA LEU A 131 -4.58 18.02 -7.97
C LEU A 131 -5.13 17.29 -9.20
N PHE A 132 -5.56 16.05 -8.98
CA PHE A 132 -6.20 15.25 -10.01
C PHE A 132 -7.60 15.75 -10.38
N GLY A 133 -7.97 15.54 -11.65
CA GLY A 133 -9.28 15.92 -12.19
C GLY A 133 -9.70 17.34 -11.83
N ASN A 134 -10.88 17.48 -11.21
CA ASN A 134 -11.40 18.75 -10.71
C ASN A 134 -11.41 18.79 -9.17
N LEU A 135 -10.57 17.98 -8.52
CA LEU A 135 -10.50 17.95 -7.06
C LEU A 135 -10.01 19.30 -6.53
N THR A 136 -10.69 19.79 -5.50
CA THR A 136 -10.29 20.98 -4.73
C THR A 136 -9.83 20.60 -3.31
N ARG A 137 -10.16 19.39 -2.88
CA ARG A 137 -9.89 18.85 -1.56
C ARG A 137 -8.58 18.07 -1.57
N ARG A 138 -7.73 18.33 -0.58
CA ARG A 138 -6.39 17.71 -0.45
C ARG A 138 -6.39 16.50 0.47
N ASP A 139 -7.16 16.57 1.54
CA ASP A 139 -7.26 15.59 2.63
C ASP A 139 -8.17 14.41 2.27
N LEU A 140 -8.00 13.81 1.10
CA LEU A 140 -8.78 12.63 0.67
C LEU A 140 -8.16 11.30 1.12
N GLY A 141 -7.07 11.34 1.89
CA GLY A 141 -6.37 10.14 2.31
C GLY A 141 -5.81 9.36 1.11
N ASP A 142 -5.74 8.04 1.26
CA ASP A 142 -5.27 7.12 0.23
C ASP A 142 -6.42 6.23 -0.28
N GLN A 143 -6.86 6.45 -1.52
CA GLN A 143 -7.72 5.51 -2.22
C GLN A 143 -6.89 4.29 -2.65
N HIS A 144 -6.76 3.39 -1.68
CA HIS A 144 -5.95 2.21 -1.75
C HIS A 144 -6.62 1.10 -2.58
N LEU A 145 -5.83 0.45 -3.43
CA LEU A 145 -6.22 -0.75 -4.17
C LEU A 145 -5.05 -1.71 -4.25
N TRP A 146 -5.29 -2.97 -3.96
CA TRP A 146 -4.36 -4.03 -4.33
C TRP A 146 -5.04 -5.15 -5.09
N THR A 147 -4.23 -5.88 -5.86
CA THR A 147 -4.60 -7.12 -6.53
C THR A 147 -3.60 -8.22 -6.15
N HIS A 148 -3.58 -9.37 -6.80
CA HIS A 148 -2.63 -10.45 -6.47
C HIS A 148 -1.17 -10.14 -6.73
N ASN A 149 -0.87 -9.15 -7.58
CA ASN A 149 0.50 -8.83 -7.99
C ASN A 149 0.75 -7.33 -8.11
N SER A 150 -0.13 -6.50 -7.55
CA SER A 150 -0.02 -5.06 -7.58
C SER A 150 -0.62 -4.42 -6.34
N TRP A 151 -0.13 -3.23 -6.02
CA TRP A 151 -0.71 -2.32 -5.03
C TRP A 151 -0.65 -0.89 -5.55
N THR A 152 -1.61 -0.08 -5.15
CA THR A 152 -1.87 1.22 -5.74
C THR A 152 -2.38 2.14 -4.65
N HIS A 153 -1.69 3.26 -4.52
CA HIS A 153 -2.03 4.34 -3.62
C HIS A 153 -2.44 5.53 -4.45
N VAL A 154 -3.62 6.09 -4.21
CA VAL A 154 -4.15 7.23 -4.97
C VAL A 154 -4.59 8.29 -4.00
N MET A 155 -3.75 9.32 -3.87
CA MET A 155 -4.05 10.51 -3.09
C MET A 155 -4.72 11.55 -4.00
N SER A 156 -5.09 12.70 -3.42
CA SER A 156 -5.74 13.79 -4.17
C SER A 156 -4.84 14.40 -5.27
N ASP A 157 -3.52 14.30 -5.11
CA ASP A 157 -2.54 15.05 -5.90
C ASP A 157 -1.68 14.19 -6.83
N HIS A 158 -1.42 12.95 -6.44
CA HIS A 158 -0.64 12.00 -7.22
C HIS A 158 -1.03 10.55 -6.87
N ALA A 159 -0.60 9.61 -7.72
CA ALA A 159 -0.79 8.19 -7.50
C ALA A 159 0.55 7.47 -7.56
N VAL A 160 0.70 6.44 -6.72
CA VAL A 160 1.84 5.52 -6.72
C VAL A 160 1.32 4.13 -7.06
N ILE A 161 1.71 3.63 -8.22
CA ILE A 161 1.25 2.34 -8.75
C ILE A 161 2.44 1.40 -8.82
N SER A 162 2.39 0.35 -8.01
CA SER A 162 3.41 -0.69 -7.96
C SER A 162 2.85 -2.02 -8.44
N TYR A 163 3.64 -2.75 -9.21
CA TYR A 163 3.31 -4.11 -9.61
C TYR A 163 4.56 -4.93 -9.84
N ILE A 164 4.41 -6.24 -9.69
CA ILE A 164 5.53 -7.17 -9.75
C ILE A 164 5.50 -8.02 -11.02
N ILE A 165 6.69 -8.34 -11.50
CA ILE A 165 6.93 -9.24 -12.62
C ILE A 165 7.93 -10.29 -12.12
N PRO A 166 7.52 -11.56 -11.96
CA PRO A 166 8.45 -12.65 -11.65
C PRO A 166 9.44 -12.84 -12.80
N VAL A 167 10.74 -12.80 -12.51
CA VAL A 167 11.82 -12.93 -13.51
C VAL A 167 12.46 -14.32 -13.43
N ALA A 168 12.65 -14.82 -12.21
CA ALA A 168 13.19 -16.15 -11.91
C ALA A 168 12.63 -16.64 -10.57
N PRO A 169 12.83 -17.91 -10.18
CA PRO A 169 12.40 -18.41 -8.86
C PRO A 169 12.94 -17.61 -7.67
N ASP A 170 14.08 -16.95 -7.84
CA ASP A 170 14.83 -16.16 -6.85
C ASP A 170 14.88 -14.66 -7.20
N LYS A 171 14.16 -14.20 -8.24
CA LYS A 171 14.21 -12.81 -8.69
C LYS A 171 12.85 -12.27 -9.11
N THR A 172 12.53 -11.10 -8.57
CA THR A 172 11.30 -10.38 -8.88
C THR A 172 11.61 -8.95 -9.24
N LEU A 173 11.06 -8.48 -10.36
CA LEU A 173 11.09 -7.07 -10.72
C LEU A 173 9.88 -6.39 -10.07
N VAL A 174 10.11 -5.40 -9.22
CA VAL A 174 9.09 -4.47 -8.75
C VAL A 174 9.20 -3.19 -9.55
N ARG A 175 8.12 -2.81 -10.23
CA ARG A 175 8.04 -1.55 -10.96
C ARG A 175 7.03 -0.64 -10.29
N THR A 176 7.48 0.56 -9.94
CA THR A 176 6.64 1.60 -9.33
C THR A 176 6.59 2.82 -10.23
N LYS A 177 5.40 3.37 -10.44
CA LYS A 177 5.17 4.58 -11.24
C LYS A 177 4.47 5.64 -10.39
N TRP A 178 4.98 6.85 -10.43
CA TRP A 178 4.37 8.03 -9.85
C TRP A 178 3.64 8.79 -10.96
N LEU A 179 2.32 8.86 -10.83
CA LEU A 179 1.47 9.60 -11.74
C LEU A 179 1.09 10.94 -11.13
N VAL A 180 1.20 12.00 -11.91
CA VAL A 180 0.71 13.35 -11.58
C VAL A 180 -0.27 13.82 -12.66
N HIS A 181 -1.03 14.87 -12.39
CA HIS A 181 -1.89 15.50 -13.41
C HIS A 181 -1.09 15.78 -14.70
N ALA A 182 -1.66 15.56 -15.89
CA ALA A 182 -0.96 15.68 -17.18
C ALA A 182 -0.24 17.04 -17.34
N ASP A 183 -0.92 18.12 -16.97
CA ASP A 183 -0.40 19.49 -17.01
C ASP A 183 0.48 19.90 -15.82
N ALA A 184 0.73 19.04 -14.82
CA ALA A 184 1.56 19.41 -13.67
C ALA A 184 3.03 19.57 -14.10
N VAL A 185 3.68 20.67 -13.72
CA VAL A 185 5.04 21.00 -14.13
C VAL A 185 6.01 20.79 -12.97
N GLU A 186 7.04 19.98 -13.19
CA GLU A 186 8.12 19.80 -12.21
C GLU A 186 8.83 21.13 -11.94
N GLY A 187 9.11 21.42 -10.67
CA GLY A 187 9.72 22.67 -10.22
C GLY A 187 8.73 23.82 -10.01
N ALA A 188 7.47 23.66 -10.45
CA ALA A 188 6.39 24.63 -10.22
C ALA A 188 5.25 24.03 -9.40
N ASP A 189 4.67 22.93 -9.88
CA ASP A 189 3.55 22.26 -9.22
C ASP A 189 4.02 21.20 -8.21
N TYR A 190 5.13 20.51 -8.51
CA TYR A 190 5.72 19.49 -7.65
C TYR A 190 7.24 19.51 -7.68
N ASN A 191 7.87 18.99 -6.62
CA ASN A 191 9.29 18.69 -6.59
C ASN A 191 9.47 17.17 -6.64
N LEU A 192 10.32 16.68 -7.55
CA LEU A 192 10.50 15.24 -7.76
C LEU A 192 10.94 14.50 -6.49
N LYS A 193 11.86 15.06 -5.71
CA LYS A 193 12.33 14.42 -4.47
C LYS A 193 11.18 14.25 -3.48
N ASN A 194 10.44 15.33 -3.19
CA ASN A 194 9.30 15.28 -2.26
C ASN A 194 8.20 14.31 -2.74
N LEU A 195 8.01 14.20 -4.06
CA LEU A 195 7.04 13.27 -4.66
C LEU A 195 7.42 11.80 -4.45
N THR A 196 8.72 11.49 -4.46
CA THR A 196 9.19 10.10 -4.55
C THR A 196 9.87 9.57 -3.29
N GLU A 197 10.38 10.43 -2.41
CA GLU A 197 11.34 10.03 -1.37
C GLU A 197 10.80 8.98 -0.39
N VAL A 198 9.52 9.09 -0.01
CA VAL A 198 8.88 8.11 0.88
C VAL A 198 8.90 6.72 0.26
N TRP A 199 8.33 6.57 -0.94
CA TRP A 199 8.21 5.27 -1.60
C TRP A 199 9.53 4.73 -2.15
N ILE A 200 10.48 5.58 -2.55
CA ILE A 200 11.83 5.12 -2.89
C ILE A 200 12.52 4.49 -1.67
N ALA A 201 12.39 5.13 -0.50
CA ALA A 201 12.95 4.60 0.75
C ALA A 201 12.26 3.28 1.13
N THR A 202 10.92 3.27 1.15
CA THR A 202 10.11 2.07 1.46
C THR A 202 10.46 0.91 0.55
N ASN A 203 10.43 1.10 -0.77
CA ASN A 203 10.76 0.05 -1.74
C ASN A 203 12.18 -0.52 -1.52
N THR A 204 13.14 0.34 -1.14
CA THR A 204 14.52 -0.09 -0.87
C THR A 204 14.61 -0.91 0.42
N GLN A 205 13.83 -0.53 1.44
CA GLN A 205 13.76 -1.23 2.72
C GLN A 205 13.06 -2.59 2.55
N ASP A 206 11.93 -2.64 1.84
CA ASP A 206 11.20 -3.87 1.51
C ASP A 206 12.06 -4.86 0.73
N LYS A 207 12.78 -4.37 -0.28
CA LYS A 207 13.73 -5.19 -1.03
C LYS A 207 14.71 -5.90 -0.10
N HIS A 208 15.24 -5.20 0.91
CA HIS A 208 16.16 -5.81 1.85
C HIS A 208 15.49 -6.92 2.68
N LEU A 209 14.26 -6.68 3.16
CA LEU A 209 13.47 -7.68 3.90
C LEU A 209 13.19 -8.93 3.07
N VAL A 210 12.81 -8.74 1.80
CA VAL A 210 12.57 -9.85 0.86
C VAL A 210 13.84 -10.65 0.62
N GLU A 211 14.98 -9.98 0.43
CA GLU A 211 16.26 -10.64 0.16
C GLU A 211 16.73 -11.48 1.34
N ILE A 212 16.74 -10.92 2.55
CA ILE A 212 17.16 -11.67 3.75
C ILE A 212 16.21 -12.83 4.04
N THR A 213 14.90 -12.65 3.79
CA THR A 213 13.90 -13.71 3.97
C THR A 213 14.13 -14.81 2.96
N HIS A 214 14.36 -14.46 1.68
CA HIS A 214 14.65 -15.44 0.65
C HIS A 214 15.92 -16.24 0.96
N GLU A 215 17.00 -15.57 1.33
CA GLU A 215 18.26 -16.21 1.75
C GLU A 215 18.04 -17.19 2.91
N GLY A 216 17.29 -16.78 3.94
CA GLY A 216 16.94 -17.64 5.07
C GLY A 216 16.13 -18.88 4.67
N THR A 217 15.19 -18.74 3.74
CA THR A 217 14.39 -19.87 3.25
C THR A 217 15.18 -20.90 2.44
N GLN A 218 16.41 -20.58 2.01
CA GLN A 218 17.28 -21.54 1.31
C GLN A 218 18.04 -22.47 2.26
N ASP A 219 18.06 -22.19 3.56
CA ASP A 219 18.69 -23.07 4.54
C ASP A 219 17.89 -24.40 4.63
N PRO A 220 18.53 -25.59 4.48
CA PRO A 220 17.84 -26.87 4.63
C PRO A 220 17.19 -27.10 6.01
N ALA A 221 17.58 -26.35 7.03
CA ALA A 221 16.97 -26.37 8.36
C ALA A 221 15.72 -25.48 8.47
N TYR A 222 15.43 -24.65 7.47
CA TYR A 222 14.24 -23.82 7.45
C TYR A 222 12.97 -24.70 7.44
N VAL A 223 12.05 -24.34 8.33
CA VAL A 223 10.70 -24.89 8.39
C VAL A 223 9.74 -23.70 8.47
N PRO A 224 8.65 -23.67 7.69
CA PRO A 224 7.67 -22.59 7.74
C PRO A 224 7.15 -22.34 9.16
N GLY A 225 7.12 -21.06 9.55
CA GLY A 225 6.53 -20.61 10.81
C GLY A 225 5.00 -20.49 10.72
N VAL A 226 4.42 -19.91 11.77
CA VAL A 226 2.98 -19.61 11.83
C VAL A 226 2.80 -18.11 11.62
N PHE A 227 1.88 -17.73 10.72
CA PHE A 227 1.48 -16.34 10.56
C PHE A 227 0.74 -15.84 11.79
N SER A 228 1.03 -14.61 12.19
CA SER A 228 0.31 -13.87 13.22
C SER A 228 -1.17 -13.75 12.85
N PRO A 229 -2.10 -14.26 13.68
CA PRO A 229 -3.53 -14.13 13.42
C PRO A 229 -4.02 -12.68 13.57
N PHE A 230 -3.18 -11.78 14.10
CA PHE A 230 -3.53 -10.39 14.37
C PHE A 230 -3.05 -9.41 13.28
N THR A 231 -1.93 -9.72 12.62
CA THR A 231 -1.22 -8.77 11.74
C THR A 231 -0.89 -9.34 10.37
N GLU A 232 -1.01 -10.67 10.18
CA GLU A 232 -0.62 -11.35 8.93
C GLU A 232 -1.80 -12.14 8.32
N ALA A 233 -3.05 -11.77 8.65
CA ALA A 233 -4.24 -12.44 8.13
C ALA A 233 -4.34 -12.40 6.60
N TYR A 234 -3.93 -11.29 5.98
CA TYR A 234 -3.89 -11.17 4.51
C TYR A 234 -2.74 -11.95 3.87
N VAL A 235 -1.67 -12.24 4.63
CA VAL A 235 -0.56 -13.10 4.19
C VAL A 235 -1.01 -14.56 4.16
N ASP A 236 -1.70 -15.02 5.21
CA ASP A 236 -2.35 -16.33 5.25
C ASP A 236 -3.35 -16.48 4.10
N GLN A 237 -4.22 -15.49 3.91
CA GLN A 237 -5.22 -15.50 2.84
C GLN A 237 -4.59 -15.56 1.45
N PHE A 238 -3.53 -14.79 1.19
CA PHE A 238 -2.77 -14.86 -0.06
C PHE A 238 -2.16 -16.25 -0.27
N SER A 239 -1.55 -16.82 0.76
CA SER A 239 -0.92 -18.15 0.71
C SER A 239 -1.93 -19.26 0.39
N ARG A 240 -3.10 -19.25 1.05
CA ARG A 240 -4.17 -20.20 0.78
C ARG A 240 -4.75 -20.04 -0.62
N TRP A 241 -5.02 -18.80 -1.04
CA TRP A 241 -5.45 -18.51 -2.40
C TRP A 241 -4.48 -19.07 -3.43
N TYR A 242 -3.18 -18.80 -3.28
CA TYR A 242 -2.16 -19.27 -4.21
C TYR A 242 -2.17 -20.80 -4.33
N ALA A 243 -2.27 -21.52 -3.20
CA ALA A 243 -2.35 -22.98 -3.19
C ALA A 243 -3.59 -23.50 -3.93
N VAL A 244 -4.77 -22.89 -3.71
CA VAL A 244 -6.00 -23.28 -4.42
C VAL A 244 -5.90 -22.98 -5.92
N ARG A 245 -5.27 -21.87 -6.32
CA ARG A 245 -5.03 -21.58 -7.73
C ARG A 245 -4.11 -22.60 -8.38
N LEU A 246 -3.02 -23.02 -7.73
CA LEU A 246 -2.16 -24.09 -8.25
C LEU A 246 -2.94 -25.39 -8.44
N SER A 247 -3.68 -25.81 -7.42
CA SER A 247 -4.51 -27.03 -7.46
C SER A 247 -5.55 -27.00 -8.57
N ALA A 248 -6.20 -25.84 -8.79
CA ALA A 248 -7.14 -25.65 -9.90
C ALA A 248 -6.51 -25.80 -11.29
N HIS A 249 -5.18 -25.70 -11.40
CA HIS A 249 -4.40 -25.93 -12.62
C HIS A 249 -3.63 -27.26 -12.61
N GLY A 250 -3.87 -28.13 -11.62
CA GLY A 250 -3.24 -29.45 -11.51
C GLY A 250 -1.76 -29.41 -11.13
N ILE A 251 -1.32 -28.34 -10.47
CA ILE A 251 0.03 -28.19 -9.90
C ILE A 251 -0.01 -28.50 -8.41
#